data_AF-A0A9D0IKJ6-F1
#
_entry.id   AF-A0A9D0IKJ6-F1
#
_cell.length_a   1.000
_cell.length_b   1.000
_cell.length_c   1.000
_cell.angle_alpha   90.00
_cell.angle_beta   90.00
_cell.angle_gamma   90.00
#
_symmetry.space_group_name_H-M   'P 1'
#
loop_
_entity.id
_entity.type
_entity.pdbx_description
1 polymer ?
#
loop_
_entity_poly.entity_id
_entity_poly.type
_entity_poly.pdbx_seq_one_letter_code
_entity_poly.pdbx_strand_id
1 'polypeptide(L)' 'DVNGRTKMYKNIVDGNHYMEAGMPESFNVLVKEIRSLGISLELEQD' A
#
# COMPACT_ATOMS: atom_id res chain seq x y z
N ASP A 1 -1.92 -1.40 5.12
CA ASP A 1 -0.46 -1.29 5.25
C ASP A 1 -0.03 -1.69 6.65
N VAL A 2 0.36 -2.95 6.84
CA VAL A 2 0.82 -3.45 8.14
C VAL A 2 2.20 -2.88 8.49
N ASN A 3 3.04 -2.66 7.48
CA ASN A 3 4.41 -2.16 7.65
C ASN A 3 4.46 -0.64 7.84
N GLY A 4 3.65 0.11 7.08
CA GLY A 4 3.58 1.57 7.17
C GLY A 4 3.06 2.08 8.50
N ARG A 5 2.13 1.36 9.16
CA ARG A 5 1.67 1.74 10.51
C ARG A 5 2.77 1.65 11.55
N THR A 6 3.55 0.56 11.54
CA THR A 6 4.69 0.40 12.46
C THR A 6 5.75 1.47 12.23
N LYS A 7 6.07 1.77 10.96
CA LYS A 7 7.00 2.86 10.61
C LYS A 7 6.47 4.23 11.01
N MET A 8 5.18 4.49 10.83
CA MET A 8 4.53 5.74 11.23
C MET A 8 4.62 5.95 12.75
N TYR A 9 4.33 4.93 13.55
CA TYR A 9 4.49 5.01 15.01
C TYR A 9 5.93 5.32 15.40
N LYS A 10 6.91 4.65 14.79
CA LYS A 10 8.33 4.91 15.03
C LYS A 10 8.71 6.35 14.65
N ASN A 11 8.26 6.82 13.50
CA ASN A 11 8.53 8.16 12.99
C ASN A 11 7.91 9.27 13.88
N ILE A 12 6.71 9.04 14.42
CA ILE A 12 6.09 9.94 15.41
C ILE A 12 6.90 9.98 16.71
N VAL A 13 7.42 8.84 17.17
CA VAL A 13 8.25 8.75 18.40
C VAL A 13 9.64 9.38 18.19
N ASP A 14 10.24 9.19 17.01
CA ASP A 14 11.57 9.69 16.66
C ASP A 14 11.57 11.17 16.24
N GLY A 15 10.40 11.84 16.26
CA GLY A 15 10.25 13.26 15.88
C GLY A 15 10.39 13.55 14.39
N ASN A 16 10.47 12.51 13.55
CA ASN A 16 10.55 12.62 12.10
C ASN A 16 9.16 12.47 11.49
N HIS A 17 8.53 13.57 11.08
CA HIS A 17 7.18 13.57 10.49
C HIS A 17 7.16 13.12 9.01
N TYR A 18 7.98 12.15 8.63
CA TYR A 18 7.99 11.59 7.29
C TYR A 18 7.09 10.35 7.22
N MET A 19 6.29 10.25 6.16
CA MET A 19 5.46 9.09 5.89
C MET A 19 5.95 8.45 4.60
N GLU A 20 6.37 7.18 4.67
CA GLU A 20 6.58 6.39 3.45
C GLU A 20 5.22 6.00 2.90
N ALA A 21 4.83 6.61 1.78
CA ALA A 21 3.64 6.23 1.06
C ALA A 21 3.89 4.91 0.33
N GLY A 22 3.23 3.84 0.79
CA GLY A 22 3.16 2.55 0.10
C GLY A 22 1.78 2.30 -0.50
N MET A 23 1.68 1.30 -1.37
CA MET A 23 0.40 0.85 -1.90
C MET A 23 -0.48 0.27 -0.77
N PRO A 24 -1.73 0.72 -0.61
CA PRO A 24 -2.64 0.16 0.38
C PRO A 24 -2.96 -1.31 0.10
N GLU A 25 -3.05 -2.13 1.16
CA GLU A 25 -3.41 -3.55 1.03
C GLU A 25 -4.80 -3.74 0.40
N SER A 26 -5.74 -2.81 0.64
CA SER A 26 -7.07 -2.83 0.03
C SER A 26 -7.01 -2.73 -1.50
N PHE A 27 -6.04 -2.00 -2.05
CA PHE A 27 -5.84 -1.92 -3.50
C PHE A 27 -5.34 -3.26 -4.06
N ASN A 28 -4.44 -3.95 -3.34
CA ASN A 28 -3.95 -5.27 -3.71
C ASN A 28 -5.09 -6.31 -3.71
N VAL A 29 -6.04 -6.21 -2.78
CA VAL A 29 -7.26 -7.04 -2.74
C VAL A 29 -8.13 -6.76 -3.97
N LEU A 30 -8.41 -5.49 -4.28
CA LEU A 30 -9.22 -5.10 -5.42
C LEU A 30 -8.65 -5.62 -6.74
N VAL A 31 -7.34 -5.50 -6.96
CA VAL A 31 -6.68 -6.01 -8.16
C VAL A 31 -6.85 -7.54 -8.28
N LYS A 32 -6.74 -8.27 -7.17
CA LYS A 32 -6.95 -9.73 -7.16
C LYS A 32 -8.41 -10.10 -7.44
N GLU A 33 -9.37 -9.36 -6.87
CA GLU A 33 -10.80 -9.58 -7.12
C GLU A 33 -11.14 -9.40 -8.59
N ILE A 34 -10.65 -8.33 -9.24
CA ILE A 34 -10.92 -8.09 -10.65
C ILE A 34 -10.23 -9.15 -11.53
N ARG A 35 -8.99 -9.55 -11.20
CA ARG A 35 -8.30 -10.66 -11.90
C ARG A 35 -9.03 -12.00 -11.76
N SER A 36 -9.72 -12.23 -10.63
CA SER A 36 -10.52 -13.45 -10.44
C SER A 36 -11.71 -13.55 -11.41
N LEU A 37 -12.16 -12.42 -11.96
CA LEU A 37 -13.19 -12.35 -13.00
C LEU A 37 -12.65 -12.63 -14.41
N GLY A 38 -11.36 -12.94 -14.56
CA GLY A 38 -10.71 -13.13 -15.87
C GLY A 38 -10.33 -11.83 -16.58
N ILE A 39 -10.39 -10.69 -15.88
CA ILE A 39 -10.02 -9.38 -16.43
C ILE A 39 -8.53 -9.15 -16.14
N SER A 40 -7.73 -8.89 -17.19
CA SER A 40 -6.32 -8.53 -17.03
C SER A 40 -6.19 -7.07 -16.59
N LEU A 41 -5.55 -6.86 -15.45
CA LEU A 41 -5.20 -5.53 -14.92
C LEU A 41 -3.72 -5.51 -14.57
N GLU A 42 -3.00 -4.54 -15.11
CA GLU A 42 -1.60 -4.28 -14.85
C GLU A 42 -1.43 -2.81 -14.45
N LEU A 43 -0.45 -2.57 -13.58
CA LEU A 43 -0.07 -1.22 -13.20
C LEU A 43 0.92 -0.72 -14.25
N GLU A 44 0.54 0.31 -15.01
CA GLU A 44 1.52 1.05 -15.81
C GLU A 44 2.47 1.80 -14.87
N GLN A 45 3.77 1.67 -15.13
CA GLN A 45 4.81 2.49 -14.50
C GLN A 45 5.23 3.53 -15.54
N ASP A 46 4.97 4.81 -15.25
CA ASP A 46 5.60 5.95 -15.91
C ASP A 46 7.01 6.21 -15.33
#